data_AF-A0A7C1ZVY8-F1
#
_entry.id   AF-A0A7C1ZVY8-F1
#
_cell.length_a   1.000
_cell.length_b   1.000
_cell.length_c   1.000
_cell.angle_alpha   90.00
_cell.angle_beta   90.00
_cell.angle_gamma   90.00
#
_symmetry.space_group_name_H-M   'P 1'
#
loop_
_entity.id
_entity.type
_entity.pdbx_description
1 polymer ?
#
loop_
_entity_poly.entity_id
_entity_poly.type
_entity_poly.pdbx_seq_one_letter_code
_entity_poly.pdbx_strand_id
1 'polypeptide(L)' 'DVAEEIDRLQSHVKEVSHTMQRDEPIGRRLDFLMQELNREANTLGSKSIDTDTTRYSVDLKVLIEQMREQIQNIE' A
#
# COMPACT_ATOMS: atom_id res chain seq x y z
N ASP A 1 -4.17 1.70 16.65
CA ASP A 1 -3.63 3.05 16.95
C ASP A 1 -3.18 3.68 15.62
N VAL A 2 -3.24 5.00 15.41
CA VAL A 2 -2.76 5.62 14.15
C VAL A 2 -1.27 5.36 13.95
N ALA A 3 -0.47 5.40 15.03
CA ALA A 3 0.96 5.10 14.96
C ALA A 3 1.22 3.67 14.46
N GLU A 4 0.42 2.72 14.95
CA GLU A 4 0.48 1.32 14.55
C GLU A 4 0.12 1.11 13.06
N GLU A 5 -0.84 1.89 12.50
CA GLU A 5 -1.13 1.85 11.07
C GLU A 5 0.06 2.39 10.23
N ILE A 6 0.72 3.45 10.71
CA ILE A 6 1.91 4.01 10.04
C ILE A 6 3.06 2.99 10.05
N ASP A 7 3.31 2.32 11.17
CA ASP A 7 4.36 1.30 11.29
C ASP A 7 4.12 0.12 10.34
N ARG A 8 2.86 -0.31 10.19
CA ARG A 8 2.49 -1.34 9.23
C ARG A 8 2.69 -0.88 7.78
N LEU A 9 2.20 0.31 7.42
CA LEU A 9 2.40 0.88 6.07
C LEU A 9 3.88 0.91 5.69
N GLN A 10 4.73 1.37 6.59
CA GLN A 10 6.17 1.38 6.38
C GLN A 10 6.75 -0.03 6.18
N SER A 11 6.24 -1.01 6.91
CA SER A 11 6.65 -2.41 6.77
C SER A 11 6.25 -2.97 5.40
N HIS A 12 5.02 -2.71 4.94
CA HIS A 12 4.57 -3.14 3.62
C HIS A 12 5.32 -2.44 2.48
N VAL A 13 5.63 -1.15 2.60
CA VAL A 13 6.45 -0.42 1.60
C VAL A 13 7.86 -1.02 1.49
N LYS A 14 8.46 -1.41 2.62
CA LYS A 14 9.76 -2.12 2.63
C LYS A 14 9.65 -3.48 1.92
N GLU A 15 8.60 -4.25 2.20
CA GLU A 15 8.37 -5.54 1.55
C GLU A 15 8.13 -5.42 0.04
N VAL A 16 7.42 -4.38 -0.41
CA VAL A 16 7.26 -4.06 -1.85
C VAL A 16 8.63 -3.80 -2.47
N SER A 17 9.42 -2.92 -1.85
CA SER A 17 10.76 -2.58 -2.33
C SER A 17 11.68 -3.79 -2.42
N HIS A 18 11.63 -4.68 -1.42
CA HIS A 18 12.39 -5.93 -1.42
C HIS A 18 11.90 -6.91 -2.49
N THR A 19 10.58 -7.03 -2.66
CA THR A 19 9.96 -7.90 -3.65
C THR A 19 10.38 -7.50 -5.07
N MET A 20 10.45 -6.21 -5.37
CA MET A 20 10.90 -5.69 -6.68
C MET A 20 12.36 -6.03 -7.03
N GLN A 21 13.18 -6.46 -6.07
CA GLN A 21 14.58 -6.83 -6.31
C GLN A 21 14.79 -8.32 -6.60
N ARG A 22 13.72 -9.13 -6.58
CA ARG A 22 13.82 -10.58 -6.72
C ARG A 22 13.87 -10.98 -8.19
N ASP A 23 14.70 -11.97 -8.51
CA ASP A 23 14.85 -12.54 -9.86
C ASP A 23 13.89 -13.73 -10.06
N GLU A 24 12.61 -13.51 -9.77
CA GLU A 24 11.54 -14.48 -9.96
C GLU A 24 10.23 -13.74 -10.33
N PRO A 25 9.18 -14.44 -10.81
CA PRO A 25 7.88 -13.81 -11.03
C PRO A 25 7.30 -13.26 -9.72
N ILE A 26 7.04 -11.95 -9.68
CA ILE A 26 6.59 -11.25 -8.46
C ILE A 26 5.17 -10.68 -8.51
N GLY A 27 4.48 -10.72 -9.67
CA GLY A 27 3.18 -10.07 -9.89
C GLY A 27 2.14 -10.41 -8.80
N ARG A 28 1.87 -11.70 -8.59
CA ARG A 28 0.97 -12.17 -7.53
C ARG A 28 1.36 -11.71 -6.11
N ARG A 29 2.66 -11.65 -5.79
CA ARG A 29 3.11 -11.18 -4.46
C ARG A 29 2.89 -9.67 -4.33
N LEU A 30 3.16 -8.92 -5.39
CA LEU A 30 2.89 -7.49 -5.42
C LEU A 30 1.38 -7.19 -5.33
N ASP A 31 0.51 -7.93 -6.00
CA ASP A 31 -0.95 -7.74 -5.87
C ASP A 31 -1.42 -7.97 -4.43
N PHE A 32 -0.92 -9.01 -3.76
CA PHE A 32 -1.19 -9.22 -2.33
C PHE A 32 -0.72 -8.03 -1.47
N LEU A 33 0.49 -7.52 -1.69
CA LEU A 33 1.00 -6.36 -0.95
C LEU A 33 0.18 -5.09 -1.23
N MET A 34 -0.34 -4.91 -2.45
CA MET A 34 -1.24 -3.80 -2.75
C MET A 34 -2.58 -3.92 -2.02
N GLN A 35 -3.11 -5.14 -1.86
CA GLN A 35 -4.31 -5.37 -1.07
C GLN A 35 -4.10 -5.01 0.41
N GLU A 36 -2.97 -5.40 1.00
CA GLU A 36 -2.65 -5.06 2.40
C GLU A 36 -2.44 -3.54 2.58
N LEU A 37 -1.70 -2.88 1.68
CA LEU A 37 -1.55 -1.42 1.69
C LEU A 37 -2.90 -0.69 1.57
N ASN A 38 -3.82 -1.20 0.74
CA ASN A 38 -5.15 -0.61 0.61
C ASN A 38 -5.94 -0.75 1.92
N ARG A 39 -5.87 -1.92 2.56
CA ARG A 39 -6.50 -2.17 3.86
C ARG A 39 -6.00 -1.20 4.94
N GLU A 40 -4.70 -0.91 4.94
CA GLU A 40 -4.09 0.02 5.88
C GLU A 40 -4.46 1.47 5.60
N ALA A 41 -4.48 1.90 4.33
CA ALA A 41 -4.98 3.21 3.94
C ALA A 41 -6.47 3.40 4.32
N ASN A 42 -7.28 2.36 4.11
CA ASN A 42 -8.53 2.00 4.79
C ASN A 42 -8.63 2.52 6.23
N THR A 43 -7.76 1.93 7.03
CA THR A 43 -7.81 2.01 8.48
C THR A 43 -7.25 3.35 8.96
N LEU A 44 -6.21 3.87 8.30
CA LEU A 44 -5.62 5.17 8.57
C LEU A 44 -6.64 6.30 8.34
N GLY A 45 -7.32 6.30 7.18
CA GLY A 45 -8.32 7.32 6.85
C GLY A 45 -9.56 7.28 7.74
N SER A 46 -9.99 6.10 8.19
CA SER A 46 -11.17 5.97 9.07
C SER A 46 -10.88 6.24 10.54
N LYS A 47 -9.64 6.08 11.01
CA LYS A 47 -9.21 6.39 12.37
C LYS A 47 -8.62 7.80 12.52
N SER A 48 -8.32 8.48 11.43
CA SER A 48 -7.79 9.84 11.47
C SER A 48 -8.86 10.86 11.83
N ILE A 49 -8.54 11.71 12.81
CA ILE A 49 -9.34 12.90 13.16
C ILE A 49 -8.81 14.13 12.40
N ASP A 50 -7.59 14.03 11.86
CA ASP A 50 -6.91 15.09 11.13
C ASP A 50 -7.25 15.06 9.63
N THR A 51 -7.58 16.23 9.09
CA THR A 51 -7.99 16.39 7.69
C THR A 51 -6.87 16.12 6.70
N ASP A 52 -5.61 16.43 7.05
CA ASP A 52 -4.48 16.20 6.15
C ASP A 52 -4.15 14.71 6.06
N THR A 53 -4.17 14.00 7.18
CA THR A 53 -4.01 12.54 7.23
C THR A 53 -5.10 11.81 6.46
N THR A 54 -6.34 12.31 6.49
CA THR A 54 -7.43 11.81 5.65
C THR A 54 -7.15 12.04 4.16
N ARG A 55 -6.65 13.22 3.78
CA ARG A 55 -6.24 13.52 2.39
C ARG A 55 -5.11 12.59 1.93
N TYR A 56 -4.06 12.43 2.75
CA TYR A 56 -2.95 11.53 2.44
C TYR A 56 -3.41 10.08 2.28
N SER A 57 -4.41 9.64 3.05
CA SER A 57 -4.99 8.30 2.91
C SER A 57 -5.70 8.13 1.55
N VAL A 58 -6.35 9.17 1.03
CA VAL A 58 -6.96 9.15 -0.30
C VAL A 58 -5.89 9.12 -1.39
N ASP A 59 -4.87 9.98 -1.30
CA ASP A 59 -3.76 10.03 -2.27
C ASP A 59 -3.02 8.68 -2.33
N LEU A 60 -2.78 8.08 -1.17
CA LEU A 60 -2.18 6.74 -1.07
C LEU A 60 -3.02 5.69 -1.80
N LYS A 61 -4.35 5.72 -1.66
CA LYS A 61 -5.23 4.77 -2.36
C LYS A 61 -5.15 4.93 -3.88
N VAL A 62 -5.02 6.16 -4.38
CA VAL A 62 -4.83 6.40 -5.82
C VAL A 62 -3.52 5.76 -6.31
N LEU A 63 -2.42 5.96 -5.57
CA LEU A 63 -1.13 5.35 -5.92
C LEU A 63 -1.16 3.82 -5.87
N ILE A 64 -1.86 3.24 -4.89
CA ILE A 64 -2.03 1.78 -4.78
C ILE A 64 -2.78 1.23 -6.00
N GLU A 65 -3.89 1.85 -6.41
CA GLU A 65 -4.63 1.38 -7.58
C GLU A 65 -3.80 1.51 -8.87
N GLN A 66 -3.06 2.60 -9.05
CA GLN A 66 -2.12 2.73 -10.17
C GLN A 66 -1.08 1.60 -10.18
N MET A 67 -0.52 1.25 -9.02
CA MET A 67 0.41 0.13 -8.91
C MET A 67 -0.24 -1.21 -9.27
N ARG A 68 -1.49 -1.44 -8.85
CA ARG A 68 -2.24 -2.66 -9.22
C ARG A 68 -2.47 -2.76 -10.71
N GLU A 69 -2.82 -1.67 -11.37
CA GLU A 69 -2.94 -1.62 -12.83
C GLU A 69 -1.61 -1.98 -13.50
N GLN A 70 -0.48 -1.43 -13.01
CA GLN A 70 0.84 -1.78 -13.55
C GLN A 70 1.16 -3.27 -13.38
N ILE A 71 0.86 -3.84 -12.21
CA ILE A 71 1.09 -5.27 -11.93
C ILE A 71 0.29 -6.14 -12.91
N GLN A 72 -0.99 -5.81 -13.14
CA GLN A 72 -1.86 -6.57 -14.05
C GLN A 72 -1.46 -6.41 -15.53
N ASN A 73 -0.85 -5.29 -15.91
CA ASN A 73 -0.43 -5.03 -17.29
C ASN A 73 0.90 -5.71 -17.67
N ILE A 74 1.71 -6.12 -16.68
CA ILE A 74 3.02 -6.73 -16.88
C ILE A 74 2.98 -8.27 -16.73
N GLU A 75 1.94 -8.81 -16.07
CA GLU A 75 1.61 -10.24 -16.10
C GLU A 75 1.15 -10.72 -17.49
#